data_AF-A0A7V9UEN5-F1
#
_entry.id   AF-A0A7V9UEN5-F1
#
_cell.length_a   1.000
_cell.length_b   1.000
_cell.length_c   1.000
_cell.angle_alpha   90.00
_cell.angle_beta   90.00
_cell.angle_gamma   90.00
#
_symmetry.space_group_name_H-M   'P 1'
#
loop_
_entity.id
_entity.type
_entity.pdbx_description
1 polymer ?
#
loop_
_entity_poly.entity_id
_entity_poly.type
_entity_poly.pdbx_seq_one_letter_code
_entity_poly.pdbx_strand_id
1 'polypeptide(L)'
;MEMILSPNRTIVTSPARKIDVIVIHDMESPEGMTTAEDVARNWFAKSSVKASAHYNVDGNSAVQCVPDKDVAWAAPGANHNGLQIELAGKARQTVQEWADAYSSGMLARAAALVAVLCKKYNIPASFVNENGLLAGRRGITTHNAVSLAYKRSDHSDPGPNFPMAAFVAEVQKNLAPPVPKKFVVFQIVNNGKVLAESLPSSSASEQTRLAVFLSNRSMLISSTLLRDPDASVTIRRVTRTETT
;
A
#
# COMPACT_ATOMS: atom_id res chain seq x y z
N MET A 1 -2.97 3.29 -13.55
CA MET A 1 -1.73 4.09 -13.47
C MET A 1 -1.40 4.54 -14.88
N GLU A 2 -1.40 5.85 -15.12
CA GLU A 2 -1.01 6.44 -16.41
C GLU A 2 0.50 6.30 -16.62
N MET A 3 0.95 6.22 -17.88
CA MET A 3 2.37 6.29 -18.24
C MET A 3 2.65 7.51 -19.11
N ILE A 4 3.61 8.34 -18.69
CA ILE A 4 4.14 9.48 -19.44
C ILE A 4 5.64 9.27 -19.57
N LEU A 5 6.06 8.68 -20.70
CA LEU A 5 7.42 8.16 -20.83
C LEU A 5 8.50 9.25 -20.86
N SER A 6 9.47 9.15 -19.95
CA SER A 6 10.70 9.93 -20.02
C SER A 6 11.67 9.32 -21.04
N PRO A 7 12.22 10.10 -22.00
CA PRO A 7 13.31 9.64 -22.85
C PRO A 7 14.64 9.51 -22.09
N ASN A 8 14.74 10.09 -20.89
CA ASN A 8 15.97 10.18 -20.10
C ASN A 8 16.18 8.94 -19.25
N ARG A 9 16.41 7.80 -19.90
CA ARG A 9 16.61 6.52 -19.23
C ARG A 9 17.66 5.69 -19.94
N THR A 10 18.33 4.82 -19.19
CA THR A 10 19.14 3.77 -19.81
C THR A 10 18.24 2.58 -20.11
N ILE A 11 18.04 2.29 -21.40
CA ILE A 11 17.27 1.12 -21.85
C ILE A 11 18.06 -0.14 -21.54
N VAL A 12 17.44 -1.09 -20.83
CA VAL A 12 18.04 -2.39 -20.53
C VAL A 12 17.44 -3.44 -21.47
N THR A 13 18.31 -4.14 -22.21
CA THR A 13 17.93 -5.12 -23.24
C THR A 13 18.15 -6.56 -22.79
N SER A 14 19.23 -6.89 -22.09
CA SER A 14 19.48 -8.18 -21.40
C SER A 14 20.85 -8.18 -20.68
N PRO A 15 21.04 -8.93 -19.58
CA PRO A 15 20.01 -9.56 -18.76
C PRO A 15 19.16 -8.52 -18.03
N ALA A 16 18.04 -8.95 -17.44
CA ALA A 16 17.21 -8.08 -16.63
C ALA A 16 18.03 -7.48 -15.47
N ARG A 17 17.88 -6.16 -15.23
CA ARG A 17 18.57 -5.51 -14.11
C ARG A 17 18.03 -6.03 -12.79
N LYS A 18 18.91 -6.15 -11.80
CA LYS A 18 18.52 -6.46 -10.43
C LYS A 18 17.94 -5.21 -9.77
N ILE A 19 16.79 -5.34 -9.11
CA ILE A 19 16.18 -4.26 -8.34
C ILE A 19 16.28 -4.61 -6.86
N ASP A 20 17.08 -3.83 -6.15
CA ASP A 20 17.46 -4.07 -4.76
C ASP A 20 16.89 -3.03 -3.81
N VAL A 21 16.68 -1.79 -4.28
CA VAL A 21 16.19 -0.70 -3.45
C VAL A 21 15.05 0.08 -4.09
N ILE A 22 14.22 0.69 -3.26
CA ILE A 22 13.25 1.72 -3.64
C ILE A 22 13.73 3.01 -3.00
N VAL A 23 14.05 4.02 -3.82
CA VAL A 23 14.56 5.31 -3.37
C VAL A 23 13.41 6.30 -3.35
N ILE A 24 13.16 6.90 -2.20
CA ILE A 24 12.16 7.94 -2.00
C ILE A 24 12.83 9.31 -2.19
N HIS A 25 12.17 10.13 -2.99
CA HIS A 25 12.53 11.51 -3.32
C HIS A 25 11.33 12.41 -3.01
N ASP A 26 11.59 13.70 -2.85
CA ASP A 26 10.58 14.72 -3.10
C ASP A 26 10.89 15.43 -4.43
N MET A 27 9.84 15.91 -5.09
CA MET A 27 9.94 16.53 -6.42
C MET A 27 10.54 17.95 -6.41
N GLU A 28 10.87 18.50 -5.23
CA GLU A 28 11.11 19.93 -5.00
C GLU A 28 10.02 20.84 -5.64
N SER A 29 8.79 20.33 -5.65
CA SER A 29 7.64 20.91 -6.33
C SER A 29 6.46 21.10 -5.36
N PRO A 30 5.59 22.10 -5.57
CA PRO A 30 4.43 22.28 -4.71
C PRO A 30 3.54 21.04 -4.65
N GLU A 31 2.99 20.80 -3.47
CA GLU A 31 1.88 19.88 -3.28
C GLU A 31 0.67 20.31 -4.13
N GLY A 32 0.07 19.38 -4.86
CA GLY A 32 -1.02 19.66 -5.79
C GLY A 32 -1.57 18.40 -6.43
N MET A 33 -2.84 18.43 -6.82
CA MET A 33 -3.57 17.28 -7.38
C MET A 33 -3.22 16.96 -8.86
N THR A 34 -2.26 17.68 -9.43
CA THR A 34 -1.75 17.50 -10.80
C THR A 34 -0.22 17.47 -10.83
N THR A 35 0.44 17.55 -9.67
CA THR A 35 1.90 17.73 -9.60
C THR A 35 2.60 16.52 -10.21
N ALA A 36 2.06 15.30 -10.06
CA ALA A 36 2.68 14.11 -10.63
C ALA A 36 2.70 14.15 -12.17
N GLU A 37 1.58 14.52 -12.78
CA GLU A 37 1.42 14.68 -14.22
C GLU A 37 2.25 15.86 -14.74
N ASP A 38 2.24 16.99 -14.03
CA ASP A 38 2.93 18.21 -14.44
C ASP A 38 4.45 17.99 -14.44
N VAL A 39 5.03 17.37 -13.40
CA VAL A 39 6.45 17.01 -13.38
C VAL A 39 6.76 15.98 -14.48
N ALA A 40 5.88 14.99 -14.69
CA ALA A 40 6.08 13.98 -15.73
C ALA A 40 6.11 14.59 -17.14
N ARG A 41 5.08 15.37 -17.50
CA ARG A 41 4.92 15.96 -18.85
C ARG A 41 5.87 17.14 -19.09
N ASN A 42 6.00 18.03 -18.10
CA ASN A 42 6.68 19.30 -18.30
C ASN A 42 8.14 19.28 -17.88
N TRP A 43 8.62 18.22 -17.21
CA TRP A 43 10.01 18.06 -16.83
C TRP A 43 10.62 16.78 -17.39
N PHE A 44 10.18 15.61 -16.89
CA PHE A 44 10.85 14.35 -17.23
C PHE A 44 10.67 13.91 -18.69
N ALA A 45 9.61 14.33 -19.38
CA ALA A 45 9.43 14.05 -20.80
C ALA A 45 10.36 14.88 -21.72
N LYS A 46 11.02 15.92 -21.21
CA LYS A 46 11.94 16.75 -22.01
C LYS A 46 13.31 16.09 -22.14
N SER A 47 13.75 15.80 -23.38
CA SER A 47 15.06 15.18 -23.64
C SER A 47 16.28 16.06 -23.26
N SER A 48 16.06 17.36 -23.11
CA SER A 48 17.06 18.30 -22.59
C SER A 48 17.30 18.12 -21.09
N VAL A 49 16.31 17.65 -20.34
CA VAL A 49 16.45 17.34 -18.90
C VAL A 49 17.32 16.08 -18.77
N LYS A 50 18.30 16.09 -17.88
CA LYS A 50 19.19 14.93 -17.61
C LYS A 50 18.82 14.24 -16.31
N ALA A 51 17.52 14.07 -16.11
CA ALA A 51 16.93 13.45 -14.93
C ALA A 51 15.63 12.72 -15.29
N SER A 52 15.29 11.70 -14.51
CA SER A 52 14.02 10.97 -14.60
C SER A 52 13.78 10.15 -13.34
N ALA A 53 12.51 9.82 -13.08
CA ALA A 53 12.11 8.86 -12.05
C ALA A 53 11.27 7.71 -12.65
N HIS A 54 11.03 6.66 -11.87
CA HIS A 54 10.13 5.59 -12.30
C HIS A 54 8.68 6.00 -12.08
N TYR A 55 8.39 6.61 -10.93
CA TYR A 55 7.03 6.97 -10.55
C TYR A 55 6.99 8.35 -9.91
N ASN A 56 6.01 9.14 -10.29
CA ASN A 56 5.63 10.40 -9.64
C ASN A 56 4.31 10.19 -8.92
N VAL A 57 4.20 10.62 -7.66
CA VAL A 57 2.99 10.45 -6.85
C VAL A 57 2.56 11.79 -6.28
N ASP A 58 1.26 12.07 -6.37
CA ASP A 58 0.64 13.25 -5.76
C ASP A 58 -0.61 12.88 -4.95
N GLY A 59 -1.44 13.88 -4.60
CA GLY A 59 -2.61 13.67 -3.75
C GLY A 59 -3.66 12.70 -4.34
N ASN A 60 -3.77 12.58 -5.66
CA ASN A 60 -4.83 11.79 -6.29
C ASN A 60 -4.34 10.73 -7.28
N SER A 61 -3.08 10.79 -7.73
CA SER A 61 -2.58 9.93 -8.80
C SER A 61 -1.18 9.38 -8.53
N ALA A 62 -0.81 8.43 -9.38
CA ALA A 62 0.57 8.02 -9.57
C ALA A 62 0.80 7.87 -11.08
N VAL A 63 1.89 8.43 -11.58
CA VAL A 63 2.26 8.46 -13.00
C VAL A 63 3.60 7.74 -13.18
N GLN A 64 3.63 6.72 -14.04
CA GLN A 64 4.87 6.03 -14.37
C GLN A 64 5.62 6.77 -15.48
N CYS A 65 6.89 7.11 -15.25
CA CYS A 65 7.74 7.82 -16.21
C CYS A 65 8.82 6.94 -16.85
N VAL A 66 9.35 5.96 -16.12
CA VAL A 66 10.34 5.00 -16.63
C VAL A 66 9.83 3.58 -16.36
N PRO A 67 9.82 2.68 -17.36
CA PRO A 67 9.48 1.28 -17.14
C PRO A 67 10.45 0.66 -16.13
N ASP A 68 9.96 -0.13 -15.17
CA ASP A 68 10.79 -0.72 -14.11
C ASP A 68 12.07 -1.42 -14.61
N LYS A 69 11.98 -2.04 -15.80
CA LYS A 69 13.10 -2.77 -16.42
C LYS A 69 14.25 -1.86 -16.84
N ASP A 70 13.96 -0.60 -17.17
CA ASP A 70 14.94 0.39 -17.57
C ASP A 70 15.48 1.14 -16.33
N VAL A 71 16.53 1.93 -16.50
CA VAL A 71 17.16 2.68 -15.41
C VAL A 71 16.81 4.16 -15.53
N ALA A 72 16.10 4.67 -14.53
CA ALA A 72 15.91 6.10 -14.34
C ALA A 72 17.20 6.79 -13.86
N TRP A 73 17.33 8.08 -14.14
CA TRP A 73 18.49 8.91 -13.78
C TRP A 73 18.08 9.86 -12.65
N ALA A 74 18.04 9.38 -11.40
CA ALA A 74 17.58 10.17 -10.24
C ALA A 74 18.61 10.23 -9.10
N ALA A 75 19.10 9.07 -8.65
CA ALA A 75 19.99 8.91 -7.50
C ALA A 75 21.31 8.24 -7.90
N PRO A 76 22.32 9.00 -8.35
CA PRO A 76 23.64 8.46 -8.69
C PRO A 76 24.20 7.56 -7.56
N GLY A 77 24.57 6.32 -7.90
CA GLY A 77 24.94 5.27 -6.94
C GLY A 77 23.86 4.22 -6.74
N ALA A 78 22.59 4.60 -6.82
CA ALA A 78 21.44 3.68 -6.77
C ALA A 78 20.58 3.66 -8.05
N ASN A 79 20.97 4.38 -9.12
CA ASN A 79 20.23 4.37 -10.38
C ASN A 79 20.06 2.94 -10.94
N HIS A 80 21.15 2.18 -11.05
CA HIS A 80 21.14 0.89 -11.74
C HIS A 80 20.30 -0.17 -11.03
N ASN A 81 20.26 -0.17 -9.69
CA ASN A 81 19.56 -1.17 -8.88
C ASN A 81 18.38 -0.61 -8.08
N GLY A 82 18.01 0.66 -8.30
CA GLY A 82 16.92 1.33 -7.62
C GLY A 82 15.69 1.56 -8.51
N LEU A 83 14.51 1.48 -7.91
CA LEU A 83 13.31 2.17 -8.39
C LEU A 83 13.25 3.54 -7.72
N GLN A 84 12.86 4.58 -8.46
CA GLN A 84 12.94 5.98 -8.04
C GLN A 84 11.52 6.52 -7.94
N ILE A 85 11.10 6.89 -6.72
CA ILE A 85 9.73 7.33 -6.41
C ILE A 85 9.78 8.79 -5.98
N GLU A 86 9.17 9.65 -6.78
CA GLU A 86 9.07 11.09 -6.58
C GLU A 86 7.74 11.42 -5.90
N LEU A 87 7.80 12.21 -4.83
CA LEU A 87 6.64 12.63 -4.05
C LEU A 87 6.42 14.13 -4.24
N ALA A 88 5.19 14.54 -4.57
CA ALA A 88 4.84 15.96 -4.61
C ALA A 88 5.06 16.57 -3.22
N GLY A 89 5.98 17.53 -3.13
CA GLY A 89 6.48 18.05 -1.85
C GLY A 89 7.88 18.64 -1.99
N LYS A 90 8.46 19.04 -0.87
CA LYS A 90 9.79 19.67 -0.77
C LYS A 90 10.59 19.14 0.42
N ALA A 91 11.91 19.01 0.27
CA ALA A 91 12.80 18.54 1.33
C ALA A 91 12.74 19.44 2.59
N ARG A 92 12.41 20.72 2.39
CA ARG A 92 12.27 21.71 3.47
C ARG A 92 11.05 21.50 4.38
N GLN A 93 10.11 20.62 4.01
CA GLN A 93 8.88 20.45 4.79
C GLN A 93 9.20 20.12 6.25
N THR A 94 8.46 20.74 7.15
CA THR A 94 8.46 20.49 8.59
C THR A 94 7.72 19.20 8.91
N VAL A 95 7.88 18.71 10.14
CA VAL A 95 7.10 17.56 10.63
C VAL A 95 5.60 17.82 10.53
N GLN A 96 5.15 19.06 10.75
CA GLN A 96 3.74 19.45 10.67
C GLN A 96 3.24 19.48 9.23
N GLU A 97 4.02 20.01 8.28
CA GLU A 97 3.66 19.98 6.85
C GLU A 97 3.56 18.52 6.37
N TRP A 98 4.52 17.65 6.70
CA TRP A 98 4.43 16.22 6.36
C TRP A 98 3.28 15.46 7.04
N ALA A 99 2.70 16.02 8.11
CA ALA A 99 1.59 15.42 8.85
C ALA A 99 0.22 16.00 8.44
N ASP A 100 0.18 16.95 7.51
CA ASP A 100 -1.08 17.54 7.08
C ASP A 100 -1.93 16.56 6.25
N ALA A 101 -3.16 16.99 5.92
CA ALA A 101 -4.11 16.14 5.20
C ALA A 101 -3.65 15.77 3.79
N TYR A 102 -3.00 16.69 3.07
CA TYR A 102 -2.50 16.42 1.73
C TYR A 102 -1.34 15.43 1.80
N SER A 103 -0.31 15.77 2.57
CA SER A 103 0.90 14.97 2.71
C SER A 103 0.59 13.57 3.21
N SER A 104 -0.28 13.43 4.22
CA SER A 104 -0.70 12.13 4.72
C SER A 104 -1.43 11.29 3.66
N GLY A 105 -2.30 11.91 2.85
CA GLY A 105 -3.02 11.24 1.78
C GLY A 105 -2.10 10.76 0.66
N MET A 106 -1.17 11.62 0.23
CA MET A 106 -0.16 11.29 -0.77
C MET A 106 0.80 10.19 -0.25
N LEU A 107 1.23 10.27 1.01
CA LEU A 107 2.10 9.25 1.63
C LEU A 107 1.41 7.89 1.69
N ALA A 108 0.11 7.84 2.03
CA ALA A 108 -0.65 6.59 2.01
C ALA A 108 -0.73 5.98 0.60
N ARG A 109 -0.95 6.81 -0.43
CA ARG A 109 -0.94 6.38 -1.84
C ARG A 109 0.42 5.85 -2.27
N ALA A 110 1.49 6.59 -1.97
CA ALA A 110 2.85 6.18 -2.26
C ALA A 110 3.21 4.88 -1.52
N ALA A 111 2.79 4.71 -0.27
CA ALA A 111 3.02 3.49 0.50
C ALA A 111 2.35 2.27 -0.13
N ALA A 112 1.11 2.42 -0.65
CA ALA A 112 0.42 1.36 -1.38
C ALA A 112 1.16 0.97 -2.67
N LEU A 113 1.65 1.96 -3.45
CA LEU A 113 2.48 1.71 -4.63
C LEU A 113 3.78 0.98 -4.26
N VAL A 114 4.50 1.47 -3.25
CA VAL A 114 5.76 0.88 -2.78
C VAL A 114 5.53 -0.55 -2.26
N ALA A 115 4.42 -0.85 -1.59
CA ALA A 115 4.06 -2.21 -1.20
C ALA A 115 3.90 -3.15 -2.40
N VAL A 116 3.22 -2.71 -3.46
CA VAL A 116 3.12 -3.49 -4.72
C VAL A 116 4.50 -3.76 -5.31
N LEU A 117 5.39 -2.75 -5.32
CA LEU A 117 6.76 -2.89 -5.83
C LEU A 117 7.62 -3.80 -4.97
N CYS A 118 7.53 -3.68 -3.64
CA CYS A 118 8.18 -4.57 -2.68
C CYS A 118 7.77 -6.02 -2.91
N LYS A 119 6.47 -6.29 -3.08
CA LYS A 119 5.95 -7.63 -3.39
C LYS A 119 6.45 -8.13 -4.75
N LYS A 120 6.34 -7.30 -5.80
CA LYS A 120 6.72 -7.65 -7.18
C LYS A 120 8.19 -8.02 -7.32
N TYR A 121 9.08 -7.29 -6.64
CA TYR A 121 10.54 -7.46 -6.73
C TYR A 121 11.16 -8.14 -5.51
N ASN A 122 10.33 -8.68 -4.62
CA ASN A 122 10.75 -9.31 -3.36
C ASN A 122 11.71 -8.42 -2.55
N ILE A 123 11.43 -7.12 -2.44
CA ILE A 123 12.25 -6.15 -1.71
C ILE A 123 11.70 -6.04 -0.28
N PRO A 124 12.54 -6.20 0.77
CA PRO A 124 12.10 -6.01 2.15
C PRO A 124 11.53 -4.61 2.39
N ALA A 125 10.36 -4.51 3.01
CA ALA A 125 9.80 -3.22 3.44
C ALA A 125 10.46 -2.76 4.75
N SER A 126 11.73 -2.39 4.67
CA SER A 126 12.52 -1.87 5.79
C SER A 126 13.40 -0.72 5.31
N PHE A 127 13.60 0.30 6.15
CA PHE A 127 14.50 1.40 5.83
C PHE A 127 15.96 0.93 5.78
N VAL A 128 16.69 1.39 4.77
CA VAL A 128 18.11 1.14 4.55
C VAL A 128 18.81 2.49 4.50
N ASN A 129 19.62 2.77 5.52
CA ASN A 129 20.47 3.96 5.58
C ASN A 129 21.77 3.77 4.79
N GLU A 130 22.62 4.80 4.76
CA GLU A 130 23.87 4.85 4.00
C GLU A 130 24.81 3.67 4.28
N ASN A 131 24.99 3.29 5.54
CA ASN A 131 25.79 2.12 5.92
C ASN A 131 25.17 0.82 5.42
N GLY A 132 23.83 0.74 5.39
CA GLY A 132 23.15 -0.40 4.83
C GLY A 132 23.28 -0.53 3.32
N LEU A 133 23.24 0.59 2.60
CA LEU A 133 23.48 0.63 1.17
C LEU A 133 24.90 0.16 0.83
N LEU A 134 25.91 0.60 1.59
CA LEU A 134 27.30 0.15 1.42
C LEU A 134 27.49 -1.34 1.74
N ALA A 135 26.69 -1.88 2.66
CA ALA A 135 26.64 -3.31 2.96
C ALA A 135 25.79 -4.14 1.97
N GLY A 136 25.23 -3.52 0.93
CA GLY A 136 24.39 -4.21 -0.07
C GLY A 136 23.02 -4.66 0.44
N ARG A 137 22.53 -4.07 1.55
CA ARG A 137 21.18 -4.37 2.06
C ARG A 137 20.12 -3.88 1.06
N ARG A 138 19.07 -4.69 0.92
CA ARG A 138 17.90 -4.41 0.08
C ARG A 138 16.80 -3.77 0.92
N GLY A 139 16.04 -2.84 0.35
CA GLY A 139 14.93 -2.21 1.06
C GLY A 139 14.52 -0.83 0.53
N ILE A 140 13.93 -0.02 1.41
CA ILE A 140 13.49 1.34 1.10
C ILE A 140 14.56 2.31 1.60
N THR A 141 14.93 3.31 0.81
CA THR A 141 15.95 4.30 1.17
C THR A 141 15.53 5.70 0.70
N THR A 142 16.37 6.71 0.95
CA THR A 142 16.17 8.08 0.47
C THR A 142 17.29 8.50 -0.46
N HIS A 143 17.07 9.51 -1.29
CA HIS A 143 18.15 10.10 -2.06
C HIS A 143 19.27 10.62 -1.16
N ASN A 144 18.94 11.27 -0.03
CA ASN A 144 19.93 11.67 0.97
C ASN A 144 20.83 10.50 1.42
N ALA A 145 20.26 9.35 1.77
CA ALA A 145 21.04 8.17 2.18
C ALA A 145 21.93 7.65 1.03
N VAL A 146 21.46 7.69 -0.21
CA VAL A 146 22.24 7.33 -1.41
C VAL A 146 23.40 8.30 -1.64
N SER A 147 23.15 9.61 -1.56
CA SER A 147 24.15 10.68 -1.65
C SER A 147 25.22 10.49 -0.57
N LEU A 148 24.80 10.23 0.68
CA LEU A 148 25.70 9.98 1.80
C LEU A 148 26.53 8.72 1.61
N ALA A 149 25.96 7.63 1.09
CA ALA A 149 26.66 6.36 0.88
C ALA A 149 27.71 6.47 -0.23
N TYR A 150 27.32 6.94 -1.41
CA TYR A 150 28.12 6.79 -2.62
C TYR A 150 28.85 8.06 -3.05
N LYS A 151 28.50 9.22 -2.49
CA LYS A 151 29.15 10.52 -2.76
C LYS A 151 29.17 10.89 -4.25
N ARG A 152 28.09 10.55 -4.97
CA ARG A 152 27.92 10.85 -6.42
C ARG A 152 26.85 11.92 -6.70
N SER A 153 26.24 12.44 -5.64
CA SER A 153 25.24 13.51 -5.61
C SER A 153 25.36 14.21 -4.26
N ASP A 154 24.91 15.46 -4.19
CA ASP A 154 24.81 16.28 -2.97
C ASP A 154 23.35 16.54 -2.55
N HIS A 155 22.40 15.92 -3.25
CA HIS A 155 20.98 15.99 -2.94
C HIS A 155 20.65 15.39 -1.57
N SER A 156 19.70 16.02 -0.88
CA SER A 156 19.30 15.70 0.50
C SER A 156 17.80 15.43 0.69
N ASP A 157 17.05 15.28 -0.41
CA ASP A 157 15.65 14.89 -0.40
C ASP A 157 15.45 13.45 0.17
N PRO A 158 14.30 13.17 0.81
CA PRO A 158 13.13 14.03 1.04
C PRO A 158 13.25 14.97 2.27
N GLY A 159 14.48 15.25 2.71
CA GLY A 159 14.76 16.12 3.84
C GLY A 159 14.71 15.41 5.22
N PRO A 160 15.22 16.08 6.27
CA PRO A 160 15.42 15.47 7.59
C PRO A 160 14.12 15.22 8.37
N ASN A 161 13.03 15.92 8.03
CA ASN A 161 11.74 15.79 8.72
C ASN A 161 10.80 14.79 8.05
N PHE A 162 11.21 14.17 6.94
CA PHE A 162 10.38 13.19 6.25
C PHE A 162 10.04 12.02 7.20
N PRO A 163 8.76 11.59 7.29
CA PRO A 163 8.31 10.61 8.28
C PRO A 163 8.63 9.17 7.85
N MET A 164 9.91 8.87 7.58
CA MET A 164 10.34 7.59 6.98
C MET A 164 9.88 6.36 7.77
N ALA A 165 9.97 6.40 9.11
CA ALA A 165 9.51 5.28 9.94
C ALA A 165 8.00 5.02 9.79
N ALA A 166 7.19 6.08 9.78
CA ALA A 166 5.74 5.97 9.59
C ALA A 166 5.41 5.52 8.16
N PHE A 167 6.13 6.03 7.16
CA PHE A 167 5.98 5.63 5.76
C PHE A 167 6.26 4.14 5.57
N VAL A 168 7.38 3.62 6.09
CA VAL A 168 7.71 2.19 6.03
C VAL A 168 6.68 1.33 6.77
N ALA A 169 6.18 1.79 7.93
CA ALA A 169 5.11 1.09 8.64
C ALA A 169 3.83 1.02 7.78
N GLU A 170 3.49 2.07 7.06
CA GLU A 170 2.34 2.07 6.14
C GLU A 170 2.55 1.13 4.95
N VAL A 171 3.76 1.07 4.39
CA VAL A 171 4.11 0.07 3.35
C VAL A 171 3.90 -1.36 3.88
N GLN A 172 4.37 -1.64 5.10
CA GLN A 172 4.23 -2.96 5.73
C GLN A 172 2.75 -3.34 5.94
N LYS A 173 1.90 -2.39 6.34
CA LYS A 173 0.44 -2.62 6.45
C LYS A 173 -0.17 -3.01 5.10
N ASN A 174 0.25 -2.35 4.02
CA ASN A 174 -0.24 -2.63 2.67
C ASN A 174 0.32 -3.95 2.09
N LEU A 175 1.41 -4.49 2.63
CA LEU A 175 1.95 -5.81 2.29
C LEU A 175 1.28 -6.96 3.04
N ALA A 176 0.71 -6.68 4.22
CA ALA A 176 0.07 -7.71 5.02
C ALA A 176 -1.07 -8.35 4.22
N PRO A 177 -1.23 -9.69 4.26
CA PRO A 177 -2.41 -10.32 3.71
C PRO A 177 -3.65 -9.69 4.36
N PRO A 178 -4.78 -9.56 3.62
CA PRO A 178 -6.00 -9.03 4.20
C PRO A 178 -6.30 -9.80 5.48
N VAL A 179 -6.47 -9.09 6.60
CA VAL A 179 -6.89 -9.74 7.84
C VAL A 179 -8.23 -10.40 7.54
N PRO A 180 -8.35 -11.73 7.66
CA PRO A 180 -9.59 -12.40 7.33
C PRO A 180 -10.72 -11.82 8.19
N LYS A 181 -11.75 -11.25 7.54
CA LYS A 181 -12.85 -10.63 8.27
C LYS A 181 -13.63 -11.72 8.99
N LYS A 182 -13.81 -11.56 10.30
CA LYS A 182 -14.70 -12.41 11.08
C LYS A 182 -16.10 -11.85 11.04
N PHE A 183 -17.07 -12.72 10.83
CA PHE A 183 -18.48 -12.39 10.87
C PHE A 183 -19.23 -13.42 11.68
N VAL A 184 -20.41 -13.04 12.15
CA VAL A 184 -21.28 -13.93 12.89
C VAL A 184 -22.44 -14.34 12.00
N VAL A 185 -22.78 -15.61 12.06
CA VAL A 185 -24.05 -16.16 11.57
C VAL A 185 -24.77 -16.85 12.72
N PHE A 186 -26.09 -16.87 12.65
CA PHE A 186 -26.93 -17.61 13.57
C PHE A 186 -27.56 -18.78 12.83
N GLN A 187 -27.48 -19.98 13.42
CA GLN A 187 -28.04 -21.19 12.85
C GLN A 187 -29.21 -21.67 13.70
N ILE A 188 -30.32 -22.03 13.04
CA ILE A 188 -31.40 -22.81 13.63
C ILE A 188 -31.03 -24.27 13.45
N VAL A 189 -30.94 -25.03 14.54
CA VAL A 189 -30.51 -26.43 14.55
C VAL A 189 -31.60 -27.29 15.17
N ASN A 190 -31.93 -28.42 14.54
CA ASN A 190 -32.83 -29.44 15.09
C ASN A 190 -32.10 -30.78 15.15
N ASN A 191 -32.01 -31.38 16.33
CA ASN A 191 -31.36 -32.69 16.55
C ASN A 191 -29.98 -32.79 15.88
N GLY A 192 -29.19 -31.71 15.98
CA GLY A 192 -27.84 -31.61 15.41
C GLY A 192 -27.77 -31.20 13.92
N LYS A 193 -28.89 -31.14 13.20
CA LYS A 193 -28.94 -30.72 11.79
C LYS A 193 -29.27 -29.24 11.66
N VAL A 194 -28.48 -28.49 10.88
CA VAL A 194 -28.76 -27.08 10.56
C VAL A 194 -29.96 -27.01 9.62
N LEU A 195 -31.01 -26.30 10.04
CA LEU A 195 -32.23 -26.08 9.27
C LEU A 195 -32.20 -24.77 8.48
N ALA A 196 -31.59 -23.74 9.07
CA ALA A 196 -31.44 -22.43 8.44
C ALA A 196 -30.22 -21.70 9.02
N GLU A 197 -29.62 -20.83 8.21
CA GLU A 197 -28.52 -19.96 8.62
C GLU A 197 -28.82 -18.51 8.23
N SER A 198 -28.41 -17.58 9.07
CA SER A 198 -28.56 -16.16 8.83
C SER A 198 -27.53 -15.63 7.84
N LEU A 199 -27.79 -14.45 7.26
CA LEU A 199 -26.75 -13.73 6.53
C LEU A 199 -25.59 -13.36 7.47
N PRO A 200 -24.35 -13.26 6.93
CA PRO A 200 -23.20 -12.73 7.64
C PRO A 200 -23.46 -11.32 8.17
N SER A 201 -23.09 -11.06 9.43
CA SER A 201 -23.00 -9.68 9.92
C SER A 201 -21.82 -9.49 10.87
N SER A 202 -21.11 -8.38 10.69
CA SER A 202 -20.04 -7.91 11.58
C SER A 202 -20.51 -6.79 12.52
N SER A 203 -21.72 -6.26 12.34
CA SER A 203 -22.30 -5.20 13.15
C SER A 203 -22.98 -5.76 14.40
N ALA A 204 -22.62 -5.26 15.58
CA ALA A 204 -23.22 -5.70 16.85
C ALA A 204 -24.74 -5.43 16.92
N SER A 205 -25.20 -4.32 16.33
CA SER A 205 -26.61 -3.94 16.32
C SER A 205 -27.43 -4.83 15.38
N GLU A 206 -26.88 -5.16 14.21
CA GLU A 206 -27.50 -6.10 13.27
C GLU A 206 -27.51 -7.52 13.82
N GLN A 207 -26.41 -7.97 14.44
CA GLN A 207 -26.32 -9.28 15.09
C GLN A 207 -27.41 -9.44 16.16
N THR A 208 -27.65 -8.40 16.97
CA THR A 208 -28.71 -8.41 17.99
C THR A 208 -30.10 -8.53 17.36
N ARG A 209 -30.39 -7.75 16.31
CA ARG A 209 -31.69 -7.80 15.60
C ARG A 209 -31.93 -9.15 14.95
N LEU A 210 -30.89 -9.72 14.33
CA LEU A 210 -30.95 -11.01 13.65
C LEU A 210 -31.17 -12.15 14.63
N ALA A 211 -30.52 -12.11 15.79
CA ALA A 211 -30.72 -13.08 16.86
C ALA A 211 -32.17 -13.07 17.36
N VAL A 212 -32.74 -11.89 17.65
CA VAL A 212 -34.13 -11.76 18.12
C VAL A 212 -35.12 -12.26 17.06
N PHE A 213 -34.93 -11.89 15.80
CA PHE A 213 -35.78 -12.35 14.71
C PHE A 213 -35.78 -13.88 14.57
N LEU A 214 -34.61 -14.51 14.67
CA LEU A 214 -34.49 -15.96 14.56
C LEU A 214 -35.07 -16.68 15.78
N SER A 215 -34.92 -16.15 16.99
CA SER A 215 -35.56 -16.69 18.21
C SER A 215 -37.08 -16.70 18.10
N ASN A 216 -37.67 -15.64 17.54
CA ASN A 216 -39.10 -15.59 17.30
C ASN A 216 -39.51 -16.62 16.22
N ARG A 217 -38.69 -16.80 15.17
CA ARG A 217 -38.93 -17.83 14.15
C ARG A 217 -38.76 -19.25 14.68
N SER A 218 -37.82 -19.53 15.59
CA SER A 218 -37.68 -20.87 16.17
C SER A 218 -38.90 -21.24 17.02
N MET A 219 -39.51 -20.28 17.72
CA MET A 219 -40.79 -20.51 18.41
C MET A 219 -41.92 -20.85 17.43
N LEU A 220 -41.99 -20.18 16.28
CA LEU A 220 -42.95 -20.50 15.20
C LEU A 220 -42.68 -21.86 14.53
N ILE A 221 -41.41 -22.24 14.35
CA ILE A 221 -41.04 -23.55 13.79
C ILE A 221 -41.37 -24.68 14.79
N SER A 222 -41.19 -24.43 16.09
CA SER A 222 -41.54 -25.38 17.15
C SER A 222 -43.02 -25.75 17.14
N SER A 223 -43.94 -24.82 16.86
CA SER A 223 -45.38 -25.14 16.74
C SER A 223 -45.74 -25.98 15.51
N THR A 224 -44.88 -26.00 14.48
CA THR A 224 -45.07 -26.79 13.26
C THR A 224 -44.42 -28.18 13.36
N LEU A 225 -43.40 -28.34 14.22
CA LEU A 225 -42.66 -29.58 14.49
C LEU A 225 -43.28 -30.46 15.61
N LEU A 226 -44.42 -30.06 16.19
CA LEU A 226 -45.15 -30.71 17.30
C LEU A 226 -45.57 -32.19 17.09
N ARG A 227 -45.13 -32.86 16.02
CA ARG A 227 -45.42 -34.29 15.77
C ARG A 227 -44.32 -35.23 16.27
N ASP A 228 -43.16 -34.71 16.64
CA ASP A 228 -42.06 -35.47 17.25
C ASP A 228 -41.80 -34.93 18.67
N PRO A 229 -42.19 -35.66 19.73
CA PRO A 229 -42.05 -35.20 21.11
C PRO A 229 -40.58 -35.07 21.57
N ASP A 230 -39.63 -35.66 20.83
CA ASP A 230 -38.20 -35.62 21.16
C ASP A 230 -37.42 -34.56 20.36
N ALA A 231 -38.09 -33.78 19.51
CA ALA A 231 -37.45 -32.75 18.69
C ALA A 231 -36.98 -31.54 19.54
N SER A 232 -35.68 -31.23 19.47
CA SER A 232 -35.10 -30.06 20.13
C SER A 232 -34.60 -29.04 19.11
N VAL A 233 -35.18 -27.83 19.12
CA VAL A 233 -34.76 -26.72 18.25
C VAL A 233 -33.94 -25.72 19.06
N THR A 234 -32.73 -25.43 18.62
CA THR A 234 -31.83 -24.45 19.26
C THR A 234 -31.31 -23.44 18.25
N ILE A 235 -30.99 -22.24 18.74
CA ILE A 235 -30.26 -21.24 17.98
C ILE A 235 -28.85 -21.17 18.53
N ARG A 236 -27.87 -21.33 17.64
CA ARG A 236 -26.46 -21.16 18.00
C ARG A 236 -25.82 -20.02 17.20
N ARG A 237 -24.97 -19.26 17.90
CA ARG A 237 -24.09 -18.25 17.31
C ARG A 237 -22.83 -18.93 16.80
N VAL A 238 -22.50 -18.70 15.53
CA VAL A 238 -21.30 -19.25 14.89
C VAL A 238 -20.46 -18.08 14.38
N THR A 239 -19.21 -18.02 14.83
CA THR A 239 -18.21 -17.09 14.26
C THR A 239 -17.57 -17.78 13.06
N ARG A 240 -17.68 -17.15 11.90
CA ARG A 240 -17.01 -17.57 10.67
C ARG A 240 -15.95 -16.54 10.28
N THR A 241 -15.06 -16.98 9.41
CA THR A 241 -14.00 -16.17 8.83
C THR A 241 -14.22 -16.15 7.32
N GLU A 242 -14.15 -14.99 6.67
CA GLU A 242 -14.16 -14.92 5.20
C GLU A 242 -12.95 -15.71 4.70
N THR A 243 -13.23 -16.75 3.92
CA THR A 243 -12.20 -17.41 3.12
C THR A 243 -11.85 -16.47 1.98
N THR A 244 -10.57 -16.11 1.89
CA THR A 244 -10.01 -15.32 0.80
C THR A 244 -9.98 -16.10 -0.51
#